data_AF-A0A967WCN5-F1
#
_entry.id   AF-A0A967WCN5-F1
#
_cell.length_a   1.000
_cell.length_b   1.000
_cell.length_c   1.000
_cell.angle_alpha   90.00
_cell.angle_beta   90.00
_cell.angle_gamma   90.00
#
_symmetry.space_group_name_H-M   'P 1'
#
loop_
_entity.id
_entity.type
_entity.pdbx_description
1 polymer ?
#
loop_
_entity_poly.entity_id
_entity_poly.type
_entity_poly.pdbx_seq_one_letter_code
_entity_poly.pdbx_strand_id
1 'polypeptide(L)'
;MASKSSVGPILVGLDSHASLLSEWRSSPSLQRQASKLQSSATLNDVADHLSQFITITDNLGSYSLFRFADPLVTAYWLSSYPPSAYQSLLGPISEWLVPLNPPSWAPSQAVEWQSYRPQPNSPRLEGKLNHLADDQVQALEQAYRRSFKERLYDWMVADYPQALTGLGEQERGQWLEQRLLDAEAWGLVNERSIAIWLERCACWGNDFAMRSDSPYQAWLARTPDAQKLAPEQRIQALDEDCLAG
;
A
#
# COMPACT_ATOMS: atom_id res chain seq x y z
N MET A 1 16.21 6.42 -7.36
CA MET A 1 16.15 5.04 -7.89
C MET A 1 14.78 4.87 -8.53
N ALA A 2 14.69 4.69 -9.85
CA ALA A 2 13.42 4.72 -10.58
C ALA A 2 12.55 3.50 -10.20
N SER A 3 11.35 3.75 -9.69
CA SER A 3 10.37 2.68 -9.45
C SER A 3 9.90 2.14 -10.80
N LYS A 4 10.16 0.86 -11.03
CA LYS A 4 9.75 0.14 -12.24
C LYS A 4 8.28 -0.23 -12.09
N SER A 5 7.36 0.70 -12.37
CA SER A 5 5.91 0.43 -12.36
C SER A 5 5.20 1.01 -13.59
N SER A 6 5.80 0.88 -14.78
CA SER A 6 5.19 1.28 -16.05
C SER A 6 4.63 0.11 -16.88
N VAL A 7 4.57 -1.10 -16.33
CA VAL A 7 4.05 -2.27 -17.04
C VAL A 7 2.68 -2.60 -16.45
N GLY A 8 1.66 -2.74 -17.31
CA GLY A 8 0.33 -3.17 -16.91
C GLY A 8 0.32 -4.57 -16.28
N PRO A 9 -0.82 -5.01 -15.72
CA PRO A 9 -0.91 -6.35 -15.13
C PRO A 9 -0.53 -7.42 -16.16
N ILE A 10 0.35 -8.34 -15.78
CA ILE A 10 0.79 -9.44 -16.64
C ILE A 10 0.07 -10.71 -16.21
N LEU A 11 -0.63 -11.34 -17.15
CA LEU A 11 -1.27 -12.65 -16.96
C LEU A 11 -0.44 -13.71 -17.69
N VAL A 12 -0.07 -14.78 -16.98
CA VAL A 12 0.78 -15.86 -17.51
C VAL A 12 0.06 -17.20 -17.38
N GLY A 13 -0.15 -17.89 -18.51
CA GLY A 13 -0.65 -19.26 -18.53
C GLY A 13 0.45 -20.26 -18.11
N LEU A 14 0.18 -21.08 -17.11
CA LEU A 14 1.20 -21.93 -16.50
C LEU A 14 1.53 -23.20 -17.32
N ASP A 15 0.64 -23.63 -18.21
CA ASP A 15 0.80 -24.86 -19.01
C ASP A 15 2.02 -24.84 -19.95
N SER A 16 2.55 -23.64 -20.23
CA SER A 16 3.71 -23.43 -21.12
C SER A 16 4.99 -23.03 -20.38
N HIS A 17 4.97 -22.85 -19.06
CA HIS A 17 6.06 -22.20 -18.30
C HIS A 17 6.40 -22.91 -16.98
N ALA A 18 6.75 -24.20 -17.06
CA ALA A 18 7.07 -25.03 -15.89
C ALA A 18 8.24 -24.49 -15.04
N SER A 19 9.24 -23.85 -15.65
CA SER A 19 10.39 -23.26 -14.94
C SER A 19 9.99 -22.06 -14.08
N LEU A 20 9.24 -21.11 -14.64
CA LEU A 20 8.74 -19.94 -13.90
C LEU A 20 7.86 -20.36 -12.71
N LEU A 21 7.00 -21.35 -12.94
CA LEU A 21 6.17 -21.90 -11.87
C LEU A 21 7.00 -22.57 -10.77
N SER A 22 8.06 -23.28 -11.13
CA SER A 22 8.97 -23.91 -10.16
C SER A 22 9.73 -22.87 -9.33
N GLU A 23 10.22 -21.81 -9.97
CA GLU A 23 10.93 -20.71 -9.32
C GLU A 23 10.00 -19.97 -8.35
N TRP A 24 8.81 -19.61 -8.81
CA TRP A 24 7.79 -18.97 -7.99
C TRP A 24 7.39 -19.85 -6.79
N ARG A 25 7.19 -21.17 -6.98
CA ARG A 25 6.88 -22.10 -5.88
C ARG A 25 8.03 -22.22 -4.87
N SER A 26 9.27 -22.06 -5.30
CA SER A 26 10.45 -22.17 -4.44
C SER A 26 10.80 -20.89 -3.68
N SER A 27 10.23 -19.74 -4.07
CA SER A 27 10.58 -18.44 -3.52
C SER A 27 9.40 -17.77 -2.81
N PRO A 28 9.41 -17.70 -1.47
CA PRO A 28 8.40 -16.97 -0.72
C PRO A 28 8.31 -15.51 -1.14
N SER A 29 9.43 -14.85 -1.46
CA SER A 29 9.42 -13.44 -1.89
C SER A 29 8.71 -13.21 -3.22
N LEU A 30 8.80 -14.16 -4.16
CA LEU A 30 8.05 -14.12 -5.43
C LEU A 30 6.57 -14.46 -5.21
N GLN A 31 6.26 -15.37 -4.29
CA GLN A 31 4.88 -15.68 -3.90
C GLN A 31 4.16 -14.45 -3.37
N ARG A 32 4.84 -13.59 -2.60
CA ARG A 32 4.25 -12.36 -2.08
C ARG A 32 3.86 -11.35 -3.17
N GLN A 33 4.42 -11.47 -4.37
CA GLN A 33 4.28 -10.49 -5.46
C GLN A 33 3.23 -10.88 -6.50
N ALA A 34 2.62 -12.06 -6.41
CA ALA A 34 1.66 -12.51 -7.41
C ALA A 34 0.53 -13.35 -6.80
N SER A 35 -0.66 -13.19 -7.34
CA SER A 35 -1.80 -14.07 -7.08
C SER A 35 -1.85 -15.23 -8.07
N LYS A 36 -2.49 -16.33 -7.68
CA LYS A 36 -2.76 -17.47 -8.56
C LYS A 36 -4.24 -17.52 -8.92
N LEU A 37 -4.52 -17.65 -10.21
CA LEU A 37 -5.86 -17.83 -10.74
C LEU A 37 -6.06 -19.27 -11.20
N GLN A 38 -7.23 -19.83 -10.95
CA GLN A 38 -7.70 -21.07 -11.56
C GLN A 38 -8.93 -20.77 -12.41
N SER A 39 -8.99 -21.34 -13.62
CA SER A 39 -10.11 -21.22 -14.52
C SER A 39 -10.11 -22.39 -15.50
N SER A 40 -11.30 -22.80 -15.96
CA SER A 40 -11.46 -23.71 -17.11
C SER A 40 -11.68 -22.96 -18.43
N ALA A 41 -11.77 -21.62 -18.39
CA ALA A 41 -11.88 -20.78 -19.58
C ALA A 41 -10.51 -20.56 -20.23
N THR A 42 -10.50 -19.98 -21.44
CA THR A 42 -9.23 -19.68 -22.12
C THR A 42 -8.51 -18.51 -21.44
N LEU A 43 -7.18 -18.40 -21.65
CA LEU A 43 -6.39 -17.28 -21.14
C LEU A 43 -6.95 -15.92 -21.61
N ASN A 44 -7.47 -15.87 -22.84
CA ASN A 44 -8.08 -14.66 -23.41
C ASN A 44 -9.38 -14.30 -22.69
N ASP A 45 -10.26 -15.27 -22.40
CA ASP A 45 -11.50 -15.00 -21.67
C ASP A 45 -11.22 -14.43 -20.27
N VAL A 46 -10.19 -14.96 -19.59
CA VAL A 46 -9.75 -14.46 -18.30
C VAL A 46 -9.15 -13.06 -18.43
N ALA A 47 -8.32 -12.81 -19.45
CA ALA A 47 -7.74 -11.49 -19.71
C ALA A 47 -8.82 -10.44 -20.02
N ASP A 48 -9.78 -10.78 -20.88
CA ASP A 48 -10.89 -9.91 -21.25
C ASP A 48 -11.75 -9.58 -20.02
N HIS A 49 -12.03 -10.56 -19.16
CA HIS A 49 -12.71 -10.32 -17.89
C HIS A 49 -11.93 -9.35 -16.98
N LEU A 50 -10.65 -9.63 -16.75
CA LEU A 50 -9.81 -8.81 -15.87
C LEU A 50 -9.58 -7.40 -16.43
N SER A 51 -9.59 -7.24 -17.76
CA SER A 51 -9.39 -5.94 -18.42
C SER A 51 -10.46 -4.91 -18.04
N GLN A 52 -11.67 -5.37 -17.71
CA GLN A 52 -12.77 -4.50 -17.26
C GLN A 52 -12.43 -3.75 -15.97
N PHE A 53 -11.52 -4.30 -15.16
CA PHE A 53 -11.09 -3.70 -13.90
C PHE A 53 -9.87 -2.79 -14.05
N ILE A 54 -9.25 -2.64 -15.23
CA ILE A 54 -8.07 -1.76 -15.36
C ILE A 54 -8.41 -0.31 -14.95
N THR A 55 -9.64 0.10 -15.22
CA THR A 55 -10.15 1.44 -14.94
C THR A 55 -11.42 1.36 -14.12
N ILE A 56 -11.41 2.00 -12.95
CA ILE A 56 -12.53 2.02 -12.01
C ILE A 56 -13.13 3.42 -11.89
N THR A 57 -14.39 3.46 -11.51
CA THR A 57 -15.12 4.68 -11.13
C THR A 57 -15.67 4.56 -9.71
N ASP A 58 -15.95 5.67 -9.06
CA ASP A 58 -16.59 5.71 -7.74
C ASP A 58 -17.87 6.55 -7.74
N ASN A 59 -18.56 6.59 -6.60
CA ASN A 59 -19.77 7.38 -6.37
C ASN A 59 -19.55 8.91 -6.53
N LEU A 60 -18.30 9.38 -6.42
CA LEU A 60 -17.92 10.78 -6.57
C LEU A 60 -17.60 11.14 -8.04
N GLY A 61 -17.68 10.16 -8.95
CA GLY A 61 -17.39 10.34 -10.38
C GLY A 61 -15.90 10.36 -10.70
N SER A 62 -15.03 9.94 -9.76
CA SER A 62 -13.61 9.80 -10.00
C SER A 62 -13.34 8.70 -11.03
N TYR A 63 -12.22 8.82 -11.74
CA TYR A 63 -11.76 7.82 -12.71
C TYR A 63 -10.28 7.52 -12.45
N SER A 64 -9.97 6.26 -12.14
CA SER A 64 -8.65 5.87 -11.68
C SER A 64 -8.19 4.55 -12.29
N LEU A 65 -6.88 4.39 -12.45
CA LEU A 65 -6.27 3.11 -12.77
C LEU A 65 -6.28 2.21 -11.54
N PHE A 66 -6.76 0.99 -11.68
CA PHE A 66 -6.87 0.04 -10.58
C PHE A 66 -5.82 -1.05 -10.68
N ARG A 67 -5.00 -1.17 -9.63
CA ARG A 67 -3.87 -2.09 -9.55
C ARG A 67 -4.28 -3.44 -8.99
N PHE A 68 -5.32 -4.06 -9.53
CA PHE A 68 -5.86 -5.34 -9.04
C PHE A 68 -4.87 -6.50 -9.08
N ALA A 69 -3.75 -6.38 -9.82
CA ALA A 69 -2.70 -7.40 -9.87
C ALA A 69 -1.71 -7.32 -8.70
N ASP A 70 -1.68 -6.21 -7.95
CA ASP A 70 -0.97 -6.13 -6.68
C ASP A 70 -1.75 -6.95 -5.63
N PRO A 71 -1.18 -8.02 -5.06
CA PRO A 71 -1.89 -8.89 -4.13
C PRO A 71 -2.46 -8.19 -2.90
N LEU A 72 -1.79 -7.16 -2.39
CA LEU A 72 -2.29 -6.40 -1.24
C LEU A 72 -3.59 -5.68 -1.64
N VAL A 73 -3.57 -5.02 -2.80
CA VAL A 73 -4.74 -4.34 -3.37
C VAL A 73 -5.86 -5.35 -3.65
N THR A 74 -5.55 -6.50 -4.25
CA THR A 74 -6.55 -7.56 -4.51
C THR A 74 -7.20 -8.05 -3.22
N ALA A 75 -6.41 -8.28 -2.16
CA ALA A 75 -6.91 -8.82 -0.91
C ALA A 75 -7.91 -7.86 -0.24
N TYR A 76 -7.57 -6.59 -0.12
CA TYR A 76 -8.46 -5.57 0.41
C TYR A 76 -9.71 -5.39 -0.46
N TRP A 77 -9.53 -5.33 -1.79
CA TRP A 77 -10.62 -5.18 -2.74
C TRP A 77 -11.62 -6.34 -2.64
N LEU A 78 -11.18 -7.59 -2.80
CA LEU A 78 -12.10 -8.74 -2.78
C LEU A 78 -12.72 -8.94 -1.39
N SER A 79 -11.96 -8.74 -0.31
CA SER A 79 -12.49 -8.86 1.06
C SER A 79 -13.50 -7.77 1.43
N SER A 80 -13.55 -6.66 0.69
CA SER A 80 -14.57 -5.62 0.90
C SER A 80 -15.97 -6.03 0.40
N TYR A 81 -16.07 -7.13 -0.36
CA TYR A 81 -17.34 -7.63 -0.86
C TYR A 81 -17.86 -8.80 -0.02
N PRO A 82 -19.20 -8.96 0.09
CA PRO A 82 -19.77 -10.17 0.63
C PRO A 82 -19.49 -11.37 -0.29
N PRO A 83 -19.38 -12.60 0.23
CA PRO A 83 -19.09 -13.78 -0.58
C PRO A 83 -20.06 -14.06 -1.74
N SER A 84 -21.30 -13.57 -1.65
CA SER A 84 -22.30 -13.66 -2.73
C SER A 84 -21.89 -12.87 -3.99
N ALA A 85 -21.08 -11.84 -3.85
CA ALA A 85 -20.61 -11.02 -4.97
C ALA A 85 -19.58 -11.74 -5.86
N TYR A 86 -18.87 -12.74 -5.32
CA TYR A 86 -17.75 -13.40 -5.99
C TYR A 86 -18.16 -14.09 -7.30
N GLN A 87 -19.41 -14.54 -7.41
CA GLN A 87 -19.92 -15.10 -8.67
C GLN A 87 -19.87 -14.09 -9.83
N SER A 88 -20.06 -12.81 -9.55
CA SER A 88 -20.02 -11.74 -10.56
C SER A 88 -18.61 -11.16 -10.73
N LEU A 89 -17.88 -10.96 -9.62
CA LEU A 89 -16.54 -10.38 -9.63
C LEU A 89 -15.49 -11.28 -10.28
N LEU A 90 -15.56 -12.59 -10.03
CA LEU A 90 -14.56 -13.53 -10.53
C LEU A 90 -14.82 -13.95 -11.98
N GLY A 91 -16.06 -13.82 -12.47
CA GLY A 91 -16.43 -14.15 -13.85
C GLY A 91 -15.99 -15.58 -14.23
N PRO A 92 -15.07 -15.76 -15.21
CA PRO A 92 -14.58 -17.07 -15.61
C PRO A 92 -13.61 -17.73 -14.61
N ILE A 93 -13.16 -17.00 -13.56
CA ILE A 93 -12.19 -17.50 -12.58
C ILE A 93 -12.93 -18.38 -11.55
N SER A 94 -12.53 -19.64 -11.44
CA SER A 94 -13.10 -20.59 -10.48
C SER A 94 -12.49 -20.46 -9.07
N GLU A 95 -11.26 -19.97 -8.99
CA GLU A 95 -10.60 -19.65 -7.72
C GLU A 95 -9.53 -18.58 -7.93
N TRP A 96 -9.54 -17.56 -7.08
CA TRP A 96 -8.46 -16.58 -6.95
C TRP A 96 -7.76 -16.79 -5.61
N LEU A 97 -6.51 -17.25 -5.63
CA LEU A 97 -5.65 -17.42 -4.46
C LEU A 97 -4.74 -16.20 -4.34
N VAL A 98 -4.96 -15.40 -3.30
CA VAL A 98 -4.21 -14.17 -3.02
C VAL A 98 -3.32 -14.39 -1.80
N PRO A 99 -2.01 -14.09 -1.87
CA PRO A 99 -1.13 -14.16 -0.70
C PRO A 99 -1.49 -13.04 0.30
N LEU A 100 -1.71 -13.42 1.56
CA LEU A 100 -1.85 -12.50 2.68
C LEU A 100 -0.49 -12.33 3.34
N ASN A 101 0.14 -11.19 3.05
CA ASN A 101 1.47 -10.91 3.55
C ASN A 101 1.37 -10.14 4.88
N PRO A 102 2.04 -10.63 5.94
CA PRO A 102 2.26 -9.80 7.11
C PRO A 102 3.10 -8.57 6.72
N PRO A 103 2.96 -7.46 7.45
CA PRO A 103 3.78 -6.26 7.20
C PRO A 103 5.26 -6.53 7.28
N SER A 104 6.05 -5.73 6.57
CA SER A 104 7.52 -5.75 6.69
C SER A 104 8.02 -5.56 8.14
N TRP A 105 7.25 -4.87 8.98
CA TRP A 105 7.56 -4.68 10.40
C TRP A 105 7.08 -5.82 11.32
N ALA A 106 6.27 -6.75 10.82
CA ALA A 106 5.85 -7.92 11.59
C ALA A 106 6.88 -9.05 11.49
N PRO A 107 6.86 -10.01 12.43
CA PRO A 107 7.72 -11.19 12.36
C PRO A 107 7.55 -11.93 11.03
N SER A 108 8.65 -12.46 10.50
CA SER A 108 8.60 -13.27 9.28
C SER A 108 7.77 -14.53 9.52
N GLN A 109 6.60 -14.60 8.87
CA GLN A 109 5.72 -15.75 8.90
C GLN A 109 5.61 -16.40 7.51
N ALA A 110 5.15 -17.65 7.50
CA ALA A 110 4.81 -18.33 6.27
C ALA A 110 3.74 -17.53 5.51
N VAL A 111 3.78 -17.58 4.18
CA VAL A 111 2.78 -16.91 3.35
C VAL A 111 1.44 -17.62 3.55
N GLU A 112 0.48 -16.91 4.12
CA GLU A 112 -0.91 -17.37 4.17
C GLU A 112 -1.59 -17.06 2.83
N TRP A 113 -2.54 -17.91 2.44
CA TRP A 113 -3.25 -17.77 1.17
C TRP A 113 -4.74 -17.63 1.44
N GLN A 114 -5.34 -16.55 0.94
CA GLN A 114 -6.77 -16.37 0.95
C GLN A 114 -7.36 -16.84 -0.37
N SER A 115 -8.34 -17.74 -0.26
CA SER A 115 -9.07 -18.28 -1.41
C SER A 115 -10.40 -17.54 -1.57
N TYR A 116 -10.59 -16.97 -2.76
CA TYR A 116 -11.85 -16.38 -3.21
C TYR A 116 -12.45 -17.29 -4.26
N ARG A 117 -13.65 -17.81 -3.98
CA ARG A 117 -14.36 -18.74 -4.86
C ARG A 117 -15.77 -18.24 -5.13
N PRO A 118 -16.28 -18.39 -6.36
CA PRO A 118 -17.66 -18.04 -6.67
C PRO A 118 -18.59 -18.97 -5.88
N GLN A 119 -19.64 -18.40 -5.31
CA GLN A 119 -20.68 -19.18 -4.65
C GLN A 119 -21.81 -19.47 -5.66
N PRO A 120 -22.08 -20.76 -5.97
CA PRO A 120 -23.14 -21.13 -6.91
C PRO A 120 -24.48 -20.56 -6.46
N ASN A 121 -25.31 -20.15 -7.42
CA ASN A 121 -26.65 -19.58 -7.20
C ASN A 121 -26.69 -18.27 -6.41
N SER A 122 -25.55 -17.58 -6.26
CA SER A 122 -25.55 -16.24 -5.68
C SER A 122 -26.24 -15.25 -6.61
N PRO A 123 -26.95 -14.25 -6.06
CA PRO A 123 -27.47 -13.15 -6.87
C PRO A 123 -26.33 -12.46 -7.61
N ARG A 124 -26.60 -12.02 -8.84
CA ARG A 124 -25.63 -11.21 -9.58
C ARG A 124 -25.52 -9.84 -8.92
N LEU A 125 -24.32 -9.30 -8.89
CA LEU A 125 -24.13 -7.89 -8.53
C LEU A 125 -24.89 -7.02 -9.53
N GLU A 126 -25.65 -6.07 -9.01
CA GLU A 126 -26.31 -5.06 -9.81
C GLU A 126 -25.32 -3.93 -10.12
N GLY A 127 -25.33 -3.43 -11.36
CA GLY A 127 -24.44 -2.36 -11.80
C GLY A 127 -23.19 -2.81 -12.55
N LYS A 128 -22.26 -1.87 -12.76
CA LYS A 128 -21.01 -2.13 -13.47
C LYS A 128 -19.96 -2.67 -12.51
N LEU A 129 -19.26 -3.75 -12.89
CA LEU A 129 -18.23 -4.37 -12.06
C LEU A 129 -17.04 -3.45 -11.75
N ASN A 130 -16.81 -2.45 -12.61
CA ASN A 130 -15.75 -1.47 -12.46
C ASN A 130 -16.20 -0.19 -11.71
N HIS A 131 -17.36 -0.23 -11.06
CA HIS A 131 -17.82 0.84 -10.19
C HIS A 131 -17.68 0.42 -8.72
N LEU A 132 -17.00 1.24 -7.93
CA LEU A 132 -16.73 0.97 -6.52
C LEU A 132 -17.67 1.81 -5.64
N ALA A 133 -18.33 1.14 -4.69
CA ALA A 133 -19.02 1.84 -3.62
C ALA A 133 -18.05 2.22 -2.48
N ASP A 134 -18.54 2.95 -1.51
CA ASP A 134 -17.74 3.58 -0.46
C ASP A 134 -16.89 2.56 0.33
N ASP A 135 -17.44 1.38 0.64
CA ASP A 135 -16.71 0.30 1.33
C ASP A 135 -15.50 -0.18 0.52
N GLN A 136 -15.65 -0.29 -0.80
CA GLN A 136 -14.56 -0.69 -1.70
C GLN A 136 -13.50 0.42 -1.77
N VAL A 137 -13.92 1.68 -1.88
CA VAL A 137 -13.00 2.82 -1.89
C VAL A 137 -12.19 2.86 -0.60
N GLN A 138 -12.86 2.73 0.55
CA GLN A 138 -12.21 2.69 1.85
C GLN A 138 -11.23 1.51 1.97
N ALA A 139 -11.57 0.34 1.44
CA ALA A 139 -10.65 -0.80 1.42
C ALA A 139 -9.39 -0.53 0.59
N LEU A 140 -9.53 0.16 -0.55
CA LEU A 140 -8.37 0.56 -1.37
C LEU A 140 -7.52 1.62 -0.68
N GLU A 141 -8.13 2.57 0.02
CA GLU A 141 -7.40 3.55 0.85
C GLU A 141 -6.61 2.87 1.97
N GLN A 142 -7.18 1.84 2.61
CA GLN A 142 -6.47 1.05 3.62
C GLN A 142 -5.28 0.28 3.00
N ALA A 143 -5.45 -0.31 1.82
CA ALA A 143 -4.36 -0.95 1.09
C ALA A 143 -3.23 0.06 0.75
N TYR A 144 -3.60 1.26 0.32
CA TYR A 144 -2.64 2.34 0.04
C TYR A 144 -1.90 2.78 1.30
N ARG A 145 -2.63 3.09 2.39
CA ARG A 145 -2.03 3.46 3.70
C ARG A 145 -1.08 2.36 4.17
N ARG A 146 -1.47 1.11 3.99
CA ARG A 146 -0.63 -0.04 4.34
C ARG A 146 0.66 -0.09 3.51
N SER A 147 0.55 -0.01 2.18
CA SER A 147 1.71 -0.03 1.29
C SER A 147 2.65 1.15 1.56
N PHE A 148 2.11 2.34 1.84
CA PHE A 148 2.90 3.51 2.20
C PHE A 148 3.68 3.31 3.50
N LYS A 149 3.02 2.78 4.54
CA LYS A 149 3.70 2.40 5.78
C LYS A 149 4.85 1.43 5.56
N GLU A 150 4.67 0.42 4.69
CA GLU A 150 5.74 -0.56 4.43
C GLU A 150 6.95 0.11 3.78
N ARG A 151 6.72 0.98 2.79
CA ARG A 151 7.80 1.76 2.17
C ARG A 151 8.55 2.62 3.19
N LEU A 152 7.82 3.32 4.06
CA LEU A 152 8.43 4.13 5.12
C LEU A 152 9.23 3.27 6.09
N TYR A 153 8.68 2.13 6.51
CA TYR A 153 9.37 1.23 7.41
C TYR A 153 10.66 0.68 6.79
N ASP A 154 10.60 0.18 5.56
CA ASP A 154 11.76 -0.38 4.87
C ASP A 154 12.86 0.68 4.68
N TRP A 155 12.47 1.91 4.37
CA TRP A 155 13.38 3.05 4.30
C TRP A 155 13.99 3.39 5.67
N MET A 156 13.19 3.44 6.74
CA MET A 156 13.68 3.70 8.10
C MET A 156 14.64 2.62 8.59
N VAL A 157 14.40 1.34 8.25
CA VAL A 157 15.31 0.24 8.57
C VAL A 157 16.66 0.41 7.86
N ALA A 158 16.64 0.86 6.59
CA ALA A 158 17.86 1.04 5.80
C ALA A 158 18.69 2.26 6.24
N ASP A 159 18.03 3.41 6.43
CA ASP A 159 18.71 4.70 6.56
C ASP A 159 18.77 5.21 8.01
N TYR A 160 17.83 4.79 8.86
CA TYR A 160 17.69 5.27 10.25
C TYR A 160 17.45 4.14 11.27
N PRO A 161 18.23 3.04 11.26
CA PRO A 161 18.01 1.88 12.14
C PRO A 161 18.04 2.23 13.64
N GLN A 162 18.75 3.29 14.01
CA GLN A 162 18.80 3.80 15.38
C GLN A 162 17.42 4.24 15.91
N ALA A 163 16.53 4.74 15.05
CA ALA A 163 15.19 5.17 15.45
C ALA A 163 14.28 4.00 15.85
N LEU A 164 14.62 2.79 15.37
CA LEU A 164 13.91 1.55 15.66
C LEU A 164 14.61 0.72 16.74
N THR A 165 15.79 1.15 17.19
CA THR A 165 16.57 0.44 18.21
C THR A 165 15.88 0.54 19.56
N GLY A 166 15.69 -0.61 20.21
CA GLY A 166 14.98 -0.70 21.49
C GLY A 166 13.47 -0.89 21.37
N LEU A 167 12.88 -0.78 20.18
CA LEU A 167 11.49 -1.16 19.93
C LEU A 167 11.38 -2.67 19.70
N GLY A 168 10.48 -3.33 20.42
CA GLY A 168 10.08 -4.70 20.15
C GLY A 168 9.44 -4.83 18.75
N GLU A 169 9.54 -6.00 18.13
CA GLU A 169 8.99 -6.24 16.77
C GLU A 169 7.49 -5.90 16.68
N GLN A 170 6.73 -6.19 17.73
CA GLN A 170 5.30 -5.88 17.79
C GLN A 170 5.01 -4.38 17.99
N GLU A 171 5.95 -3.63 18.57
CA GLU A 171 5.81 -2.20 18.86
C GLU A 171 6.14 -1.32 17.65
N ARG A 172 6.97 -1.82 16.72
CA ARG A 172 7.39 -1.07 15.51
C ARG A 172 6.20 -0.61 14.67
N GLY A 173 5.21 -1.47 14.50
CA GLY A 173 4.00 -1.14 13.75
C GLY A 173 3.16 -0.04 14.41
N GLN A 174 3.10 -0.04 15.75
CA GLN A 174 2.40 0.97 16.54
C GLN A 174 3.17 2.30 16.56
N TRP A 175 4.49 2.25 16.74
CA TRP A 175 5.35 3.42 16.66
C TRP A 175 5.20 4.14 15.31
N LEU A 176 5.23 3.38 14.22
CA LEU A 176 5.07 3.93 12.87
C LEU A 176 3.68 4.55 12.67
N GLU A 177 2.62 3.88 13.13
CA GLU A 177 1.26 4.43 13.09
C GLU A 177 1.18 5.74 13.88
N GLN A 178 1.75 5.79 15.07
CA GLN A 178 1.75 7.01 15.88
C GLN A 178 2.49 8.15 15.18
N ARG A 179 3.64 7.88 14.54
CA ARG A 179 4.37 8.91 13.77
C ARG A 179 3.58 9.45 12.59
N LEU A 180 2.78 8.61 11.92
CA LEU A 180 1.86 9.06 10.88
C LEU A 180 0.74 9.93 11.44
N LEU A 181 0.12 9.50 12.56
CA LEU A 181 -0.93 10.29 13.21
C LEU A 181 -0.40 11.65 13.70
N ASP A 182 0.81 11.69 14.25
CA ASP A 182 1.45 12.93 14.68
C ASP A 182 1.70 13.87 13.49
N ALA A 183 2.17 13.33 12.36
CA ALA A 183 2.37 14.07 11.11
C ALA A 183 1.05 14.64 10.56
N GLU A 184 0.00 13.83 10.50
CA GLU A 184 -1.35 14.22 10.06
C GLU A 184 -1.93 15.31 10.99
N ALA A 185 -1.81 15.13 12.31
CA ALA A 185 -2.24 16.11 13.30
C ALA A 185 -1.45 17.43 13.23
N TRP A 186 -0.18 17.37 12.79
CA TRP A 186 0.62 18.56 12.52
C TRP A 186 0.22 19.26 11.20
N GLY A 187 -0.60 18.62 10.36
CA GLY A 187 -1.14 19.17 9.12
C GLY A 187 -0.42 18.69 7.85
N LEU A 188 0.24 17.53 7.89
CA LEU A 188 0.89 16.92 6.73
C LEU A 188 -0.06 15.97 6.02
N VAL A 189 -0.13 16.05 4.69
CA VAL A 189 -1.02 15.23 3.87
C VAL A 189 -0.30 14.50 2.74
N ASN A 190 0.86 14.99 2.27
CA ASN A 190 1.63 14.36 1.20
C ASN A 190 2.74 13.43 1.73
N GLU A 191 3.06 12.38 0.95
CA GLU A 191 4.04 11.37 1.33
C GLU A 191 5.45 11.95 1.60
N ARG A 192 5.87 12.96 0.84
CA ARG A 192 7.21 13.58 0.99
C ARG A 192 7.35 14.28 2.34
N SER A 193 6.39 15.11 2.70
CA SER A 193 6.39 15.84 3.95
C SER A 193 6.33 14.89 5.14
N ILE A 194 5.56 13.80 5.03
CA ILE A 194 5.52 12.73 6.04
C ILE A 194 6.88 12.01 6.15
N ALA A 195 7.56 11.73 5.03
CA ALA A 195 8.90 11.13 5.07
C ALA A 195 9.91 12.05 5.77
N ILE A 196 9.91 13.35 5.43
CA ILE A 196 10.74 14.35 6.12
C ILE A 196 10.41 14.37 7.62
N TRP A 197 9.13 14.34 7.99
CA TRP A 197 8.72 14.28 9.40
C TRP A 197 9.33 13.08 10.12
N LEU A 198 9.25 11.88 9.54
CA LEU A 198 9.84 10.67 10.13
C LEU A 198 11.36 10.76 10.26
N GLU A 199 12.06 11.32 9.27
CA GLU A 199 13.50 11.61 9.37
C GLU A 199 13.79 12.54 10.54
N ARG A 200 13.05 13.66 10.68
CA ARG A 200 13.28 14.61 11.78
C ARG A 200 12.96 13.99 13.14
N CYS A 201 11.95 13.12 13.23
CA CYS A 201 11.72 12.32 14.44
C CYS A 201 12.91 11.40 14.75
N ALA A 202 13.50 10.76 13.73
CA ALA A 202 14.65 9.87 13.89
C ALA A 202 15.91 10.60 14.35
N CYS A 203 16.16 11.80 13.81
CA CYS A 203 17.37 12.57 14.09
C CYS A 203 17.26 13.42 15.37
N TRP A 204 16.10 14.02 15.63
CA TRP A 204 15.94 15.07 16.66
C TRP A 204 14.98 14.70 17.79
N GLY A 205 14.36 13.52 17.70
CA GLY A 205 13.38 13.00 18.65
C GLY A 205 11.94 13.22 18.20
N ASN A 206 11.02 12.41 18.72
CA ASN A 206 9.61 12.42 18.28
C ASN A 206 8.88 13.74 18.57
N ASP A 207 9.36 14.51 19.55
CA ASP A 207 8.80 15.80 19.98
C ASP A 207 9.53 17.01 19.37
N PHE A 208 10.37 16.81 18.34
CA PHE A 208 11.24 17.85 17.79
C PHE A 208 10.50 19.14 17.43
N ALA A 209 9.26 19.04 16.93
CA ALA A 209 8.49 20.22 16.52
C ALA A 209 8.03 21.08 17.71
N MET A 210 7.88 20.48 18.90
CA MET A 210 7.33 21.14 20.10
C MET A 210 8.42 21.52 21.12
N ARG A 211 9.51 20.77 21.19
CA ARG A 211 10.57 20.97 22.17
C ARG A 211 11.30 22.29 21.90
N SER A 212 11.37 23.17 22.91
CA SER A 212 11.90 24.53 22.76
C SER A 212 13.40 24.60 22.42
N ASP A 213 14.15 23.56 22.76
CA ASP A 213 15.60 23.43 22.50
C ASP A 213 15.91 22.61 21.24
N SER A 214 14.91 22.33 20.40
CA SER A 214 15.12 21.51 19.21
C SER A 214 15.81 22.28 18.07
N PRO A 215 16.51 21.56 17.16
CA PRO A 215 17.04 22.15 15.93
C PRO A 215 15.96 22.84 15.09
N TYR A 216 14.72 22.37 15.15
CA TYR A 216 13.59 22.99 14.47
C TYR A 216 13.24 24.37 15.04
N GLN A 217 13.20 24.53 16.36
CA GLN A 217 12.94 25.84 16.98
C GLN A 217 14.11 26.81 16.74
N ALA A 218 15.35 26.32 16.76
CA ALA A 218 16.51 27.11 16.38
C ALA A 218 16.44 27.59 14.93
N TRP A 219 15.99 26.74 14.00
CA TRP A 219 15.73 27.13 12.61
C TRP A 219 14.61 28.17 12.48
N LEU A 220 13.49 28.01 13.19
CA LEU A 220 12.41 29.00 13.18
C LEU A 220 12.88 30.38 13.68
N ALA A 221 13.73 30.42 14.71
CA ALA A 221 14.27 31.66 15.24
C ALA A 221 15.14 32.43 14.22
N ARG A 222 15.88 31.72 13.35
CA ARG A 222 16.68 32.33 12.26
C ARG A 222 15.89 32.58 10.98
N THR A 223 14.74 31.93 10.81
CA THR A 223 13.87 32.05 9.63
C THR A 223 12.43 32.43 10.02
N PRO A 224 12.18 33.67 10.48
CA PRO A 224 10.89 34.04 11.06
C PRO A 224 9.71 33.95 10.08
N ASP A 225 9.95 34.17 8.80
CA ASP A 225 8.91 34.08 7.77
C ASP A 225 8.38 32.65 7.57
N ALA A 226 9.16 31.62 7.94
CA ALA A 226 8.72 30.22 7.86
C ALA A 226 7.54 29.92 8.79
N GLN A 227 7.36 30.69 9.87
CA GLN A 227 6.22 30.51 10.77
C GLN A 227 4.87 30.85 10.11
N LYS A 228 4.88 31.65 9.04
CA LYS A 228 3.68 32.00 8.26
C LYS A 228 3.30 30.93 7.23
N LEU A 229 4.23 30.04 6.88
CA LEU A 229 4.00 28.97 5.92
C LEU A 229 3.05 27.92 6.49
N ALA A 230 2.29 27.27 5.62
CA ALA A 230 1.54 26.07 5.97
C ALA A 230 2.50 24.95 6.44
N PRO A 231 2.06 24.01 7.30
CA PRO A 231 2.91 22.94 7.82
C PRO A 231 3.72 22.20 6.74
N GLU A 232 3.08 21.81 5.64
CA GLU A 232 3.77 21.13 4.53
C GLU A 232 4.93 21.92 3.94
N GLN A 233 4.70 23.19 3.64
CA GLN A 233 5.71 24.08 3.07
C GLN A 233 6.82 24.36 4.08
N ARG A 234 6.44 24.47 5.36
CA ARG A 234 7.39 24.74 6.45
C ARG A 234 8.37 23.59 6.64
N ILE A 235 7.89 22.34 6.64
CA ILE A 235 8.77 21.19 6.82
C ILE A 235 9.65 20.92 5.59
N GLN A 236 9.17 21.25 4.39
CA GLN A 236 9.98 21.18 3.17
C GLN A 236 11.05 22.27 3.14
N ALA A 237 10.73 23.50 3.54
CA ALA A 237 11.72 24.59 3.62
C ALA A 237 12.82 24.29 4.66
N LEU A 238 12.45 23.67 5.77
CA LEU A 238 13.41 23.16 6.76
C LEU A 238 14.35 22.11 6.14
N ASP A 239 13.78 21.16 5.39
CA ASP A 239 14.54 20.10 4.72
C ASP A 239 15.56 20.66 3.73
N GLU A 240 15.15 21.61 2.90
CA GLU A 240 16.00 22.29 1.93
C GLU A 240 17.14 23.06 2.60
N ASP A 241 16.87 23.75 3.72
CA ASP A 241 17.90 24.46 4.48
C ASP A 241 18.92 23.49 5.12
N CYS A 242 18.47 22.34 5.63
CA CYS A 242 19.36 21.30 6.15
C CYS A 242 20.25 20.68 5.06
N LEU A 243 19.80 20.63 3.80
CA LEU A 243 20.59 20.13 2.67
C LEU A 243 21.57 21.17 2.10
N ALA A 244 21.31 22.46 2.34
CA ALA A 244 22.13 23.56 1.85
C ALA A 244 23.32 23.93 2.76
N GLY A 245 23.29 23.48 4.02
CA GLY A 245 24.35 23.68 5.02
C GLY A 245 25.36 22.54 5.05
#